data_AF-A0A7K9LHJ7-F1
#
_entry.id   AF-A0A7K9LHJ7-F1
#
_cell.length_a   1.000
_cell.length_b   1.000
_cell.length_c   1.000
_cell.angle_alpha   90.00
_cell.angle_beta   90.00
_cell.angle_gamma   90.00
#
_symmetry.space_group_name_H-M   'P 1'
#
loop_
_entity.id
_entity.type
_entity.pdbx_description
1 polymer ?
#
loop_
_entity_poly.entity_id
_entity_poly.type
_entity_poly.pdbx_seq_one_letter_code
_entity_poly.pdbx_strand_id
1 'polypeptide(L)' 'ISHIIREIRQFQQTSYRIEHQQKVTQYLLDKSLIMDEDTLYELSLKIEPRLPA' A
#
# COMPACT_ATOMS: atom_id res chain seq x y z
N ILE A 1 9.87 -15.21 23.52
CA ILE A 1 10.59 -15.04 22.23
C ILE A 1 10.38 -16.23 21.29
N SER A 2 10.74 -17.48 21.67
CA SER A 2 10.56 -18.67 20.81
C SER A 2 9.11 -18.92 20.33
N HIS A 3 8.11 -18.67 21.19
CA HIS A 3 6.69 -18.81 20.83
C HIS A 3 6.28 -17.90 19.66
N ILE A 4 6.64 -16.62 19.73
CA ILE A 4 6.34 -15.62 18.70
C ILE A 4 6.98 -16.01 17.35
N ILE A 5 8.22 -16.50 17.39
CA ILE A 5 8.91 -16.95 16.17
C ILE A 5 8.18 -18.15 15.53
N ARG A 6 7.65 -19.07 16.34
CA ARG A 6 6.87 -20.22 15.83
C ARG A 6 5.57 -19.77 15.17
N GLU A 7 4.85 -18.81 15.76
CA GLU A 7 3.62 -18.27 15.20
C GLU A 7 3.86 -17.56 13.85
N ILE A 8 4.90 -16.73 13.74
CA ILE A 8 5.26 -16.08 12.47
C ILE A 8 5.55 -17.13 11.39
N ARG A 9 6.30 -18.18 11.73
CA ARG A 9 6.60 -19.26 10.78
C ARG A 9 5.34 -20.00 10.34
N GLN A 10 4.40 -20.24 11.25
CA GLN A 10 3.14 -20.90 10.93
C GLN A 10 2.31 -20.09 9.93
N PHE A 11 2.24 -18.76 10.09
CA PHE A 11 1.52 -17.89 9.14
C PHE A 11 2.21 -17.84 7.77
N GLN A 12 3.54 -17.84 7.73
CA GLN A 12 4.29 -17.81 6.47
C GLN A 12 4.26 -19.13 5.68
N GLN A 13 4.04 -20.26 6.37
CA GLN A 13 4.02 -21.58 5.72
C GLN A 13 2.72 -21.86 4.95
N THR A 14 1.63 -21.20 5.31
CA THR A 14 0.33 -21.40 4.64
C THR A 14 0.25 -20.51 3.41
N SER A 15 0.41 -21.11 2.22
CA SER A 15 0.29 -20.37 0.97
C SER A 15 -1.15 -19.88 0.74
N TYR A 16 -1.29 -18.70 0.15
CA TYR A 16 -2.58 -18.14 -0.21
C TYR A 16 -3.19 -18.92 -1.38
N ARG A 17 -4.50 -19.15 -1.34
CA ARG A 17 -5.28 -19.75 -2.44
C ARG A 17 -5.73 -18.70 -3.46
N ILE A 18 -4.86 -17.74 -3.75
CA ILE A 18 -5.15 -16.62 -4.66
C ILE A 18 -4.30 -16.81 -5.90
N GLU A 19 -4.94 -16.77 -7.08
CA GLU A 19 -4.23 -16.85 -8.35
C GLU A 19 -3.43 -15.58 -8.61
N HIS A 20 -2.19 -15.75 -9.08
CA HIS A 20 -1.31 -14.62 -9.34
C HIS A 20 -1.57 -14.03 -10.73
N GLN A 21 -2.10 -12.79 -10.77
CA GLN A 21 -2.29 -12.04 -12.00
C GLN A 21 -1.18 -10.99 -12.17
N GLN A 22 -0.24 -11.27 -13.09
CA GLN A 22 0.95 -10.43 -13.33
C GLN A 22 0.63 -8.95 -13.58
N LYS A 23 -0.42 -8.65 -14.36
CA LYS A 23 -0.84 -7.26 -14.65
C LYS A 23 -1.22 -6.49 -13.39
N VAL A 24 -1.91 -7.16 -12.46
CA VAL A 24 -2.36 -6.54 -11.20
C VAL A 24 -1.16 -6.32 -10.29
N THR A 25 -0.29 -7.33 -10.16
CA THR A 25 0.94 -7.20 -9.37
C THR A 25 1.83 -6.07 -9.90
N GLN A 26 2.01 -5.95 -11.21
CA GLN A 26 2.83 -4.88 -11.78
C GLN A 26 2.22 -3.50 -11.55
N TYR A 27 0.90 -3.35 -11.69
CA TYR A 27 0.21 -2.09 -11.39
C TYR A 27 0.33 -1.70 -9.92
N LEU A 28 0.12 -2.65 -8.99
CA LEU A 28 0.20 -2.40 -7.55
C LEU A 28 1.63 -2.10 -7.07
N LEU A 29 2.64 -2.65 -7.75
CA LEU A 29 4.06 -2.43 -7.42
C LEU A 29 4.64 -1.20 -8.13
N ASP A 30 3.91 -0.57 -9.06
CA ASP A 30 4.39 0.65 -9.72
C ASP A 30 4.40 1.81 -8.73
N LYS A 31 5.60 2.33 -8.47
CA LYS A 31 5.84 3.43 -7.53
C LYS A 31 5.91 4.79 -8.22
N SER A 32 5.70 4.84 -9.54
CA SER A 32 5.76 6.07 -10.33
C SER A 32 4.80 7.17 -9.85
N LEU A 33 3.68 6.77 -9.25
CA LEU A 33 2.62 7.64 -8.73
C LEU A 33 2.66 7.82 -7.21
N ILE A 34 3.71 7.36 -6.52
CA ILE A 34 3.86 7.64 -5.09
C ILE A 34 4.25 9.11 -4.94
N MET A 35 3.35 9.87 -4.36
CA MET A 35 3.55 11.29 -4.03
C MET A 35 3.92 11.41 -2.56
N ASP A 36 4.78 12.36 -2.24
CA ASP A 36 5.02 12.81 -0.87
C ASP A 36 3.78 13.51 -0.29
N GLU A 37 3.72 13.56 1.03
CA GLU A 37 2.58 14.13 1.77
C GLU A 37 2.34 15.61 1.41
N ASP A 38 3.41 16.39 1.23
CA ASP A 38 3.34 17.80 0.90
C ASP A 38 2.77 18.01 -0.51
N THR A 39 3.29 17.28 -1.51
CA THR A 39 2.76 17.31 -2.88
C THR A 39 1.28 16.90 -2.93
N LEU A 40 0.90 15.87 -2.17
CA LEU A 40 -0.50 15.41 -2.12
C LEU A 40 -1.42 16.49 -1.52
N TYR A 41 -0.96 17.17 -0.47
CA TYR A 41 -1.71 18.25 0.16
C TYR A 41 -1.89 19.45 -0.77
N GLU A 42 -0.84 19.87 -1.48
CA GLU A 42 -0.94 20.95 -2.47
C GLU A 42 -1.89 20.62 -3.62
N LEU A 43 -1.85 19.38 -4.13
CA LEU A 43 -2.77 18.91 -5.17
C LEU A 43 -4.21 18.89 -4.66
N SER A 44 -4.43 18.45 -3.42
CA SER A 44 -5.74 18.48 -2.77
C SER A 44 -6.31 19.90 -2.70
N LEU A 45 -5.51 20.87 -2.27
CA LEU A 45 -5.92 22.29 -2.22
C LEU A 45 -6.23 22.89 -3.60
N LYS A 46 -5.57 22.41 -4.66
CA LYS A 46 -5.87 22.84 -6.04
C LYS A 46 -7.20 22.25 -6.55
N ILE A 47 -7.53 21.02 -6.15
CA ILE A 47 -8.78 20.36 -6.52
C ILE A 47 -9.95 20.94 -5.73
N GLU A 48 -9.79 21.08 -4.42
CA GLU A 48 -10.78 21.65 -3.52
C GLU A 48 -10.16 22.80 -2.71
N PRO A 49 -10.27 24.04 -3.22
CA PRO A 49 -9.79 25.21 -2.51
C PRO A 49 -10.58 25.38 -1.21
N ARG A 50 -9.88 25.58 -0.10
CA ARG A 50 -10.53 25.91 1.17
C ARG A 50 -11.25 27.25 1.02
N LEU A 51 -12.57 27.22 1.13
CA LEU A 51 -13.38 28.44 1.18
C LEU A 51 -12.96 29.26 2.41
N PRO A 52 -12.80 30.59 2.28
CA PRO A 52 -12.59 31.43 3.45
C PRO A 52 -13.82 31.34 4.36
N ALA A 53 -13.58 31.20 5.67
CA ALA A 53 -14.61 31.23 6.70
C ALA A 53 -15.30 32.60 6.78
#